data_AF-A0A2V8Y5T5-F1
#
_entry.id   AF-A0A2V8Y5T5-F1
#
_cell.length_a   1.000
_cell.length_b   1.000
_cell.length_c   1.000
_cell.angle_alpha   90.00
_cell.angle_beta   90.00
_cell.angle_gamma   90.00
#
_symmetry.space_group_name_H-M   'P 1'
#
loop_
_entity.id
_entity.type
_entity.pdbx_description
1 polymer ?
#
loop_
_entity_poly.entity_id
_entity_poly.type
_entity_poly.pdbx_seq_one_letter_code
_entity_poly.pdbx_strand_id
1 'polypeptide(L)'
;MPEPKKDDRDLLEMLKFELRFLEDGGYGQSPHAARRASLIFEDSLTCMNFNSQDRTPCSACLLMQFVPTNRASEQIPCRHIPLNAAGQTLASLYESARQLEIEEALRSWLKATIRRLEQEPQPPLKPFRATCSWRCP
;
A
#
# COMPACT_ATOMS: atom_id res chain seq x y z
N MET A 1 -12.41 9.38 -21.48
CA MET A 1 -11.37 8.38 -21.17
C MET A 1 -11.68 7.85 -19.79
N PRO A 2 -12.18 6.61 -19.62
CA PRO A 2 -12.36 6.06 -18.29
C PRO A 2 -10.97 5.76 -17.71
N GLU A 3 -10.66 6.35 -16.57
CA GLU A 3 -9.44 6.04 -15.82
C GLU A 3 -9.42 4.54 -15.48
N PRO A 4 -8.28 3.85 -15.61
CA PRO A 4 -8.18 2.46 -15.19
C PRO A 4 -8.48 2.42 -13.70
N LYS A 5 -9.61 1.79 -13.34
CA LYS A 5 -9.90 1.48 -11.95
C LYS A 5 -8.75 0.61 -11.48
N LYS A 6 -8.02 1.10 -10.48
CA LYS A 6 -7.01 0.31 -9.78
C LYS A 6 -7.73 -0.87 -9.14
N ASP A 7 -7.61 -2.03 -9.79
CA ASP A 7 -8.34 -3.22 -9.41
C ASP A 7 -7.70 -3.82 -8.14
N ASP A 8 -8.51 -4.49 -7.33
CA ASP A 8 -8.07 -5.16 -6.09
C ASP A 8 -6.91 -6.15 -6.33
N ARG A 9 -6.74 -6.61 -7.57
CA ARG A 9 -5.59 -7.43 -8.01
C ARG A 9 -4.28 -6.65 -8.03
N ASP A 10 -4.26 -5.42 -8.54
CA ASP A 10 -3.05 -4.59 -8.56
C ASP A 10 -2.64 -4.23 -7.13
N LEU A 11 -3.62 -3.99 -6.26
CA LEU A 11 -3.41 -3.82 -4.84
C LEU A 11 -2.81 -5.07 -4.20
N LEU A 12 -3.36 -6.26 -4.49
CA LEU A 12 -2.87 -7.51 -3.93
C LEU A 12 -1.41 -7.77 -4.30
N GLU A 13 -1.06 -7.58 -5.57
CA GLU A 13 0.32 -7.74 -6.05
C GLU A 13 1.26 -6.70 -5.43
N MET A 14 0.82 -5.44 -5.28
CA MET A 14 1.57 -4.40 -4.57
C MET A 14 1.85 -4.79 -3.11
N LEU A 15 0.83 -5.26 -2.37
CA LEU A 15 1.00 -5.67 -0.97
C LEU A 15 1.89 -6.91 -0.83
N LYS A 16 1.81 -7.86 -1.77
CA LYS A 16 2.72 -9.02 -1.82
C LYS A 16 4.15 -8.62 -2.09
N PHE A 17 4.38 -7.69 -3.02
CA PHE A 17 5.69 -7.12 -3.28
C PHE A 17 6.26 -6.44 -2.02
N GLU A 18 5.44 -5.63 -1.37
CA GLU A 18 5.81 -4.93 -0.14
C GLU A 18 6.17 -5.90 0.98
N LEU A 19 5.41 -6.99 1.13
CA LEU A 19 5.72 -8.04 2.09
C LEU A 19 7.08 -8.68 1.79
N ARG A 20 7.37 -9.04 0.54
CA ARG A 20 8.69 -9.57 0.18
C ARG A 20 9.81 -8.59 0.47
N PHE A 21 9.62 -7.32 0.09
CA PHE A 21 10.60 -6.27 0.37
C PHE A 21 10.91 -6.14 1.87
N LEU A 22 9.89 -6.21 2.72
CA LEU A 22 10.05 -6.25 4.17
C LEU A 22 10.79 -7.52 4.64
N GLU A 23 10.41 -8.70 4.15
CA GLU A 23 11.01 -9.98 4.55
C GLU A 23 12.46 -10.14 4.11
N ASP A 24 12.83 -9.54 2.98
CA ASP A 24 14.20 -9.47 2.47
C ASP A 24 15.07 -8.44 3.22
N GLY A 25 14.50 -7.77 4.23
CA GLY A 25 15.20 -6.79 5.06
C GLY A 25 15.33 -5.40 4.43
N GLY A 26 14.51 -5.07 3.43
CA GLY A 26 14.58 -3.80 2.71
C GLY A 26 14.51 -2.55 3.59
N TYR A 27 13.79 -2.62 4.72
CA TYR A 27 13.74 -1.55 5.72
C TYR A 27 14.83 -1.64 6.79
N GLY A 28 15.23 -2.83 7.23
CA GLY A 28 16.23 -2.99 8.29
C GLY A 28 17.69 -2.89 7.81
N GLN A 29 17.96 -3.18 6.53
CA GLN A 29 19.31 -3.26 5.95
C GLN A 29 19.60 -2.15 4.92
N SER A 30 18.73 -1.15 4.81
CA SER A 30 18.96 -0.06 3.85
C SER A 30 20.27 0.68 4.20
N PRO A 31 21.08 1.11 3.21
CA PRO A 31 22.27 1.94 3.46
C PRO A 31 21.94 3.23 4.22
N HIS A 32 20.67 3.63 4.21
CA HIS A 32 20.13 4.79 4.91
C HIS A 32 19.71 4.50 6.35
N ALA A 33 19.53 3.24 6.76
CA ALA A 33 19.13 2.85 8.12
C ALA A 33 20.14 3.33 9.17
N ALA A 34 21.42 3.46 8.79
CA ALA A 34 22.47 4.03 9.65
C ALA A 34 22.35 5.56 9.84
N ARG A 35 21.62 6.28 8.97
CA ARG A 35 21.51 7.75 8.99
C ARG A 35 20.11 8.26 9.35
N ARG A 36 19.06 7.47 9.13
CA ARG A 36 17.69 7.78 9.52
C ARG A 36 16.88 6.50 9.71
N ALA A 37 15.83 6.57 10.54
CA ALA A 37 14.85 5.50 10.61
C ALA A 37 14.20 5.29 9.24
N SER A 38 13.97 4.03 8.89
CA SER A 38 13.36 3.65 7.61
C SER A 38 11.90 4.07 7.58
N LEU A 39 11.52 4.80 6.54
CA LEU A 39 10.15 5.28 6.37
C LEU A 39 9.35 4.23 5.62
N ILE A 40 8.62 3.41 6.36
CA ILE A 40 7.69 2.41 5.85
C ILE A 40 6.74 3.04 4.82
N PHE A 41 6.57 2.34 3.71
CA PHE A 41 5.87 2.74 2.48
C PHE A 41 6.53 3.89 1.72
N GLU A 42 7.09 4.91 2.37
CA GLU A 42 7.74 6.02 1.65
C GLU A 42 9.05 5.61 0.98
N ASP A 43 9.80 4.71 1.61
CA ASP A 43 11.06 4.17 1.11
C ASP A 43 10.87 2.91 0.24
N SER A 44 9.61 2.53 -0.02
CA SER A 44 9.28 1.44 -0.93
C SER A 44 9.33 1.90 -2.38
N LEU A 45 9.80 1.01 -3.27
CA LEU A 45 9.71 1.18 -4.72
C LEU A 45 8.25 1.25 -5.24
N THR A 46 7.28 0.88 -4.41
CA THR A 46 5.85 1.00 -4.75
C THR A 46 5.29 2.40 -4.50
N CYS A 47 6.03 3.28 -3.82
CA CYS A 47 5.62 4.66 -3.59
C CYS A 47 5.84 5.50 -4.85
N MET A 48 4.78 6.19 -5.28
CA MET A 48 4.88 7.15 -6.40
C MET A 48 5.81 8.33 -6.11
N ASN A 49 6.06 8.63 -4.83
CA ASN A 49 6.96 9.69 -4.40
C ASN A 49 8.36 9.14 -4.03
N PHE A 50 8.64 7.85 -4.31
CA PHE A 50 9.97 7.29 -4.10
C PHE A 50 11.00 8.06 -4.92
N ASN A 51 12.02 8.59 -4.26
CA ASN A 51 13.10 9.37 -4.87
C ASN A 51 12.63 10.62 -5.67
N SER A 52 11.40 11.10 -5.47
CA SER A 52 10.91 12.34 -6.07
C SER A 52 11.33 13.56 -5.23
N GLN A 53 11.78 14.62 -5.89
CA GLN A 53 12.06 15.91 -5.24
C GLN A 53 10.78 16.68 -4.96
N ASP A 54 9.80 16.61 -5.87
CA ASP A 54 8.50 17.24 -5.72
C ASP A 54 7.47 16.19 -5.27
N ARG A 55 6.92 16.37 -4.07
CA ARG A 55 5.91 15.46 -3.52
C ARG A 55 4.56 15.72 -4.19
N THR A 56 4.08 14.71 -4.90
CA THR A 56 2.71 14.69 -5.40
C THR A 56 1.75 14.15 -4.33
N PRO A 57 0.51 14.65 -4.26
CA PRO A 57 -0.48 14.13 -3.33
C PRO A 57 -0.71 12.63 -3.58
N CYS A 58 -0.68 11.82 -2.52
CA CYS A 58 -0.90 10.38 -2.62
C CYS A 58 -2.36 10.00 -2.95
N SER A 59 -3.22 10.92 -3.42
CA SER A 59 -4.64 10.67 -3.70
C SER A 59 -4.87 9.56 -4.72
N ALA A 60 -3.95 9.39 -5.67
CA ALA A 60 -3.98 8.30 -6.65
C ALA A 60 -3.30 7.01 -6.14
N CYS A 61 -2.78 6.96 -4.91
CA CYS A 61 -2.07 5.80 -4.38
C CYS A 61 -3.05 4.69 -3.98
N LEU A 62 -2.67 3.44 -4.25
CA LEU A 62 -3.43 2.25 -3.86
C LEU A 62 -3.64 2.14 -2.35
N LEU A 63 -2.69 2.64 -1.55
CA LEU A 63 -2.77 2.59 -0.09
C LEU A 63 -3.85 3.51 0.50
N MET A 64 -4.39 4.46 -0.28
CA MET A 64 -5.38 5.44 0.22
C MET A 64 -6.65 4.79 0.76
N GLN A 65 -7.03 3.62 0.27
CA GLN A 65 -8.20 2.89 0.77
C GLN A 65 -8.04 2.40 2.22
N PHE A 66 -6.81 2.29 2.72
CA PHE A 66 -6.52 1.90 4.09
C PHE A 66 -6.32 3.10 5.01
N VAL A 67 -6.27 4.31 4.45
CA VAL A 67 -6.13 5.54 5.22
C VAL A 67 -7.49 5.96 5.76
N PRO A 68 -7.62 6.24 7.06
CA PRO A 68 -8.84 6.81 7.63
C PRO A 68 -9.23 8.11 6.91
N THR A 69 -10.51 8.30 6.60
CA THR A 69 -11.00 9.45 5.82
C THR A 69 -10.62 10.81 6.43
N ASN A 70 -10.58 10.90 7.76
CA ASN A 70 -10.16 12.10 8.50
C ASN A 70 -8.66 12.42 8.39
N ARG A 71 -7.84 11.50 7.87
CA ARG A 71 -6.40 11.65 7.68
C ARG A 71 -5.98 11.63 6.20
N ALA A 72 -6.93 11.52 5.28
CA ALA A 72 -6.66 11.45 3.85
C ALA A 72 -6.09 12.77 3.27
N SER A 73 -6.35 13.91 3.93
CA SER A 73 -5.85 15.23 3.54
C SER A 73 -4.50 15.60 4.16
N GLU A 74 -3.92 14.72 4.97
CA GLU A 74 -2.59 14.93 5.56
C GLU A 74 -1.51 14.89 4.48
N GLN A 75 -0.34 15.49 4.75
CA GLN A 75 0.77 15.51 3.78
C GLN A 75 1.29 14.11 3.44
N ILE A 76 1.26 13.19 4.42
CA ILE A 76 1.74 11.81 4.26
C ILE A 76 0.66 10.86 4.81
N PRO A 77 -0.43 10.63 4.04
CA PRO A 77 -1.61 9.92 4.53
C PRO A 77 -1.31 8.45 4.87
N CYS A 78 -0.36 7.82 4.17
CA CYS A 78 0.03 6.43 4.41
C CYS A 78 0.62 6.18 5.82
N ARG A 79 1.12 7.19 6.52
CA ARG A 79 1.58 7.05 7.92
C ARG A 79 0.43 6.85 8.91
N HIS A 80 -0.79 7.17 8.50
CA HIS A 80 -1.97 7.06 9.35
C HIS A 80 -2.72 5.73 9.15
N ILE A 81 -2.16 4.79 8.39
CA ILE A 81 -2.71 3.46 8.23
C ILE A 81 -2.59 2.72 9.58
N PRO A 82 -3.71 2.20 10.14
CA PRO A 82 -3.66 1.41 11.36
C PRO A 82 -3.10 0.02 11.06
N LEU A 83 -2.05 -0.37 11.79
CA LEU A 83 -1.34 -1.63 11.57
C LEU A 83 -1.80 -2.76 12.51
N ASN A 84 -2.48 -2.45 13.60
CA ASN A 84 -2.89 -3.45 14.58
C ASN A 84 -4.29 -3.20 15.15
N ALA A 85 -4.77 -4.17 15.93
CA ALA A 85 -6.11 -4.13 16.55
C ALA A 85 -6.26 -2.98 17.58
N ALA A 86 -5.15 -2.47 18.12
CA ALA A 86 -5.15 -1.30 18.99
C ALA A 86 -5.32 0.02 18.21
N GLY A 87 -5.36 -0.03 16.87
CA GLY A 87 -5.47 1.15 16.02
C GLY A 87 -4.18 1.98 15.96
N GLN A 88 -3.04 1.43 16.39
CA GLN A 88 -1.76 2.13 16.28
C GLN A 88 -1.41 2.30 14.81
N THR A 89 -1.09 3.54 14.45
CA THR A 89 -0.67 3.92 13.11
C THR A 89 0.85 3.92 13.01
N LEU A 90 1.39 3.90 11.79
CA LEU A 90 2.83 4.09 11.57
C LEU A 90 3.35 5.36 12.26
N ALA A 91 2.61 6.46 12.18
CA ALA A 91 2.95 7.72 12.87
C ALA A 91 3.12 7.50 14.38
N SER A 92 2.16 6.84 15.04
CA SER A 92 2.28 6.55 16.48
C SER A 92 3.41 5.58 16.80
N LEU A 93 3.65 4.57 15.95
CA LEU A 93 4.70 3.59 16.18
C LEU A 93 6.09 4.19 15.98
N TYR A 94 6.27 5.16 15.07
CA TYR A 94 7.54 5.89 14.95
C TYR A 94 7.91 6.68 16.20
N GLU A 95 6.92 7.13 16.96
CA GLU A 95 7.14 7.89 18.19
C GLU A 95 7.41 6.98 19.41
N SER A 96 6.77 5.81 19.46
CA SER A 96 6.74 4.98 20.68
C SER A 96 7.42 3.61 20.56
N ALA A 97 7.67 3.09 19.36
CA ALA A 97 8.11 1.72 19.12
C ALA A 97 9.49 1.64 18.46
N ARG A 98 10.16 0.50 18.62
CA ARG A 98 11.44 0.22 17.95
C ARG A 98 11.20 -0.24 16.52
N GLN A 99 12.24 -0.10 15.68
CA GLN A 99 12.20 -0.53 14.28
C GLN A 99 11.70 -1.98 14.11
N LEU A 100 12.21 -2.91 14.93
CA LEU A 100 11.79 -4.31 14.89
C LEU A 100 10.29 -4.49 15.17
N GLU A 101 9.74 -3.73 16.12
CA GLU A 101 8.31 -3.78 16.49
C GLU A 101 7.44 -3.18 15.38
N ILE A 102 7.91 -2.12 14.73
CA ILE A 102 7.27 -1.53 13.55
C ILE A 102 7.22 -2.55 12.40
N GLU A 103 8.34 -3.21 12.12
CA GLU A 103 8.45 -4.22 11.06
C GLU A 103 7.58 -5.44 11.35
N GLU A 104 7.52 -5.90 12.59
CA GLU A 104 6.66 -7.03 12.98
C GLU A 104 5.16 -6.67 12.89
N ALA A 105 4.78 -5.46 13.33
CA ALA A 105 3.42 -4.96 13.18
C ALA A 105 3.04 -4.84 11.70
N LEU A 106 3.93 -4.29 10.87
CA LEU A 106 3.73 -4.18 9.43
C LEU A 106 3.60 -5.54 8.76
N ARG A 107 4.48 -6.50 9.09
CA ARG A 107 4.45 -7.86 8.56
C ARG A 107 3.12 -8.53 8.86
N SER A 108 2.66 -8.41 10.11
CA SER A 108 1.39 -8.97 10.57
C SER A 108 0.22 -8.32 9.83
N TRP A 109 0.24 -7.00 9.67
CA TRP A 109 -0.76 -6.25 8.91
C TRP A 109 -0.81 -6.65 7.44
N LEU A 110 0.35 -6.75 6.76
CA LEU A 110 0.45 -7.16 5.36
C LEU A 110 -0.10 -8.58 5.17
N LYS A 111 0.31 -9.53 6.01
CA LYS A 111 -0.18 -10.92 5.94
C LYS A 111 -1.70 -11.00 6.15
N ALA A 112 -2.23 -10.28 7.14
CA ALA A 112 -3.66 -10.25 7.41
C ALA A 112 -4.45 -9.63 6.24
N THR A 113 -3.96 -8.50 5.71
CA THR A 113 -4.60 -7.76 4.62
C THR A 113 -4.57 -8.54 3.31
N ILE A 114 -3.45 -9.17 2.97
CA ILE A 114 -3.32 -10.06 1.80
C ILE A 114 -4.31 -11.22 1.92
N ARG A 115 -4.35 -11.91 3.08
CA ARG A 115 -5.31 -13.02 3.28
C ARG A 115 -6.75 -12.57 3.14
N ARG A 116 -7.10 -11.38 3.63
CA ARG A 116 -8.44 -10.81 3.47
C ARG A 116 -8.77 -10.58 1.99
N LEU A 117 -7.86 -9.96 1.24
CA LEU A 117 -8.03 -9.69 -0.20
C LEU A 117 -8.05 -10.97 -1.05
N GLU A 118 -7.37 -12.03 -0.62
CA GLU A 118 -7.40 -13.35 -1.27
C GLU A 118 -8.70 -14.12 -0.97
N GLN A 119 -9.30 -13.88 0.19
CA GLN A 119 -10.54 -14.54 0.64
C GLN A 119 -11.82 -13.85 0.15
N GLU A 120 -11.78 -12.54 -0.10
CA GLU A 120 -12.87 -11.87 -0.82
C GLU A 120 -12.88 -12.40 -2.26
N PRO A 121 -13.91 -13.17 -2.68
CA PRO A 121 -13.97 -13.69 -4.03
C PRO A 121 -14.01 -12.51 -4.99
N GLN A 122 -12.95 -12.36 -5.78
CA GLN A 122 -12.96 -11.49 -6.95
C GLN A 122 -14.20 -11.86 -7.76
N PRO A 123 -15.13 -10.93 -8.06
CA PRO A 123 -16.22 -11.25 -8.96
C PRO A 123 -15.60 -11.76 -10.26
N PRO A 124 -16.04 -12.92 -10.77
CA PRO A 124 -15.44 -13.49 -11.98
C PRO A 124 -15.42 -12.41 -13.05
N LEU A 125 -14.24 -12.22 -13.65
CA LEU A 125 -14.04 -11.31 -14.78
C LEU A 125 -15.23 -11.46 -15.71
N LYS A 126 -16.07 -10.43 -15.80
CA LYS A 126 -17.18 -10.43 -16.76
C LYS A 126 -16.49 -10.59 -18.12
N PRO A 127 -16.75 -11.67 -18.88
CA PRO A 127 -16.16 -11.80 -20.19
C PRO A 127 -16.52 -10.54 -20.95
N PHE A 128 -15.50 -9.86 -21.47
CA PHE A 128 -15.65 -8.71 -22.35
C PHE A 128 -16.62 -9.16 -23.45
N ARG A 129 -17.88 -8.73 -23.36
CA ARG A 129 -18.81 -8.86 -24.48
C ARG A 129 -18.25 -7.92 -25.53
N ALA A 130 -17.43 -8.48 -26.42
CA ALA A 130 -17.25 -7.91 -27.74
C ALA A 130 -18.63 -7.89 -28.38
N THR A 131 -19.37 -6.79 -28.17
CA THR A 131 -20.51 -6.49 -29.02
C THR A 131 -19.94 -6.22 -30.39
N CYS A 132 -19.89 -7.27 -31.22
CA CYS A 132 -19.90 -7.11 -32.66
C CYS A 132 -21.13 -6.29 -33.03
N SER A 133 -20.93 -4.99 -33.19
CA SER A 133 -21.88 -4.08 -33.81
C SER A 133 -21.27 -3.55 -35.10
N TRP A 134 -21.03 -4.46 -36.04
CA TRP A 134 -21.05 -4.12 -37.46
C TRP A 134 -22.19 -4.91 -38.09
N ARG A 135 -23.37 -4.30 -38.02
CA ARG A 135 -24.55 -4.72 -38.77
C ARG A 135 -24.43 -4.05 -40.14
N CYS A 136 -24.42 -4.87 -41.19
CA CYS A 136 -24.69 -4.48 -42.57
C CYS A 136 -25.94 -3.58 -42.65
N PRO A 137 -25.97 -2.62 -43.59
CA PRO A 137 -26.44 -2.93 -44.94
C PRO A 137 -25.34 -2.91 -46.00
#